data_AF-A0A965QCF6-F1
#
_entry.id   AF-A0A965QCF6-F1
#
_cell.length_a   1.000
_cell.length_b   1.000
_cell.length_c   1.000
_cell.angle_alpha   90.00
_cell.angle_beta   90.00
_cell.angle_gamma   90.00
#
_symmetry.space_group_name_H-M   'P 1'
#
loop_
_entity.id
_entity.type
_entity.pdbx_description
1 polymer ?
#
loop_
_entity_poly.entity_id
_entity_poly.type
_entity_poly.pdbx_seq_one_letter_code
_entity_poly.pdbx_strand_id
1 'polypeptide(L)'
;MNGRYPLTLYAIAKDSSGNQTISTTVNLAVTPSTSFAPAVTLVSALPGTNTVTQGTAFIMLASPSDADGIVTSLQLFVNGSASGAAIANPGPQTLVTYTPTTAGRFNHGGRG
;
A
#
# COMPACT_ATOMS: atom_id res chain seq x y z
N MET A 1 6.65 0.37 -17.35
CA MET A 1 6.45 -0.66 -18.39
C MET A 1 5.47 -0.08 -19.40
N ASN A 2 5.92 0.27 -20.61
CA ASN A 2 5.13 1.05 -21.57
C ASN A 2 4.49 0.14 -22.64
N GLY A 3 3.77 -0.89 -22.22
CA GLY A 3 3.06 -1.79 -23.14
C GLY A 3 1.70 -1.21 -23.51
N ARG A 4 1.45 -0.91 -24.79
CA ARG A 4 0.10 -0.59 -25.28
C ARG A 4 -0.52 -1.87 -25.82
N TYR A 5 -1.57 -2.35 -25.17
CA TYR A 5 -2.24 -3.59 -25.59
C TYR A 5 -3.46 -3.24 -26.47
N PRO A 6 -3.46 -3.57 -27.76
CA PRO A 6 -4.62 -3.33 -28.62
C PRO A 6 -5.77 -4.27 -28.21
N LEU A 7 -6.98 -3.72 -28.12
CA LEU A 7 -8.21 -4.46 -27.84
C LEU A 7 -9.23 -4.18 -28.94
N THR A 8 -9.67 -5.22 -29.63
CA THR A 8 -10.63 -5.11 -30.72
C THR A 8 -11.98 -5.65 -30.28
N LEU A 9 -13.04 -4.84 -30.41
CA LEU A 9 -14.40 -5.18 -30.01
C LEU A 9 -15.35 -5.15 -31.22
N TYR A 10 -16.25 -6.12 -31.30
CA TYR A 10 -17.39 -6.14 -32.20
C TYR A 10 -18.52 -6.96 -31.56
N ALA A 11 -19.76 -6.71 -31.98
CA ALA A 11 -20.93 -7.44 -31.51
C ALA A 11 -21.54 -8.26 -32.65
N ILE A 12 -22.16 -9.39 -32.31
CA ILE A 12 -22.96 -10.20 -33.23
C ILE A 12 -24.40 -10.18 -32.73
N ALA A 13 -25.34 -9.79 -33.59
CA ALA A 13 -26.77 -9.96 -33.33
C ALA A 13 -27.30 -11.14 -34.14
N LYS A 14 -28.08 -12.02 -33.52
CA LYS A 14 -28.72 -13.18 -34.14
C LYS A 14 -30.23 -13.14 -33.93
N ASP A 15 -31.02 -13.33 -34.99
CA ASP A 15 -32.48 -13.41 -34.90
C ASP A 15 -32.97 -14.84 -34.58
N SER A 16 -34.28 -15.00 -34.37
CA SER A 16 -34.91 -16.30 -34.06
C SER A 16 -34.88 -17.30 -35.22
N SER A 17 -34.69 -16.82 -36.44
CA SER A 17 -34.54 -17.64 -37.66
C SER A 17 -33.09 -18.07 -37.89
N GLY A 18 -32.16 -17.57 -37.07
CA GLY A 18 -30.75 -17.91 -37.10
C GLY A 18 -29.87 -16.97 -37.94
N ASN A 19 -30.44 -15.91 -38.52
CA ASN A 19 -29.68 -14.92 -39.29
C ASN A 19 -28.80 -14.11 -38.35
N GLN A 20 -27.60 -13.76 -38.81
CA GLN A 20 -26.63 -13.00 -38.03
C GLN A 20 -26.16 -11.75 -38.76
N THR A 21 -25.88 -10.71 -37.99
CA THR A 21 -25.13 -9.53 -38.45
C THR A 21 -24.03 -9.19 -37.45
N ILE A 22 -22.96 -8.56 -37.93
CA ILE A 22 -21.80 -8.16 -37.14
C ILE A 22 -21.75 -6.63 -37.15
N SER A 23 -21.50 -6.03 -35.98
CA SER A 23 -21.30 -4.58 -35.87
C SER A 23 -20.03 -4.12 -36.56
N THR A 24 -19.86 -2.81 -36.69
CA THR A 24 -18.54 -2.26 -36.98
C THR A 24 -17.57 -2.57 -35.84
N THR A 25 -16.29 -2.70 -36.20
CA THR A 25 -15.21 -3.00 -35.26
C THR A 25 -14.73 -1.72 -34.58
N VAL A 26 -14.58 -1.77 -33.26
CA VAL A 26 -13.97 -0.71 -32.44
C VAL A 26 -12.60 -1.17 -31.97
N ASN A 27 -11.57 -0.36 -32.20
CA ASN A 27 -10.22 -0.60 -31.72
C ASN A 27 -9.92 0.31 -30.53
N LEU A 28 -9.64 -0.31 -29.39
CA LEU A 28 -9.22 0.34 -28.16
C LEU A 28 -7.75 0.03 -27.88
N ALA A 29 -7.15 0.82 -27.01
CA ALA A 29 -5.83 0.53 -26.50
C ALA A 29 -5.85 0.62 -24.99
N VAL A 30 -5.36 -0.45 -24.36
CA VAL A 30 -5.19 -0.51 -22.92
C VAL A 30 -3.76 -0.12 -22.61
N THR A 31 -3.61 0.93 -21.81
CA THR A 31 -2.34 1.30 -21.18
C THR A 31 -2.36 0.80 -19.74
N PRO A 32 -1.37 0.01 -19.29
CA PRO A 32 -1.28 -0.40 -17.90
C PRO A 32 -1.13 0.85 -17.03
N SER A 33 -1.77 0.84 -15.85
CA SER A 33 -1.53 1.84 -14.83
C SER A 33 -0.07 1.76 -14.39
N THR A 34 0.66 2.86 -14.53
CA THR A 34 1.99 3.01 -13.94
C THR A 34 1.80 3.71 -12.60
N SER A 35 1.49 2.93 -11.56
CA SER A 35 1.56 3.41 -10.19
C SER A 35 2.66 2.65 -9.46
N PHE A 36 3.49 3.37 -8.71
CA PHE A 36 4.51 2.82 -7.84
C PHE A 36 3.89 2.49 -6.47
N ALA A 37 4.41 1.46 -5.81
CA ALA A 37 3.99 1.16 -4.45
C ALA A 37 4.46 2.27 -3.49
N PRO A 38 3.68 2.61 -2.45
CA PRO A 38 4.15 3.50 -1.40
C PRO A 38 5.38 2.93 -0.68
N ALA A 39 6.26 3.80 -0.23
CA ALA A 39 7.39 3.49 0.64
C ALA A 39 7.13 3.99 2.07
N VAL A 40 7.79 3.38 3.05
CA VAL A 40 7.79 3.88 4.43
C VAL A 40 9.18 3.73 5.05
N THR A 41 9.58 4.74 5.80
CA THR A 41 10.81 4.70 6.60
C THR A 41 10.50 5.02 8.06
N LEU A 42 11.16 4.33 8.99
CA LEU A 42 11.16 4.69 10.40
C LEU A 42 12.34 5.62 10.65
N VAL A 43 12.04 6.89 10.89
CA VAL A 43 13.04 7.97 11.05
C VAL A 43 13.65 7.91 12.45
N SER A 44 12.85 7.63 13.47
CA SER A 44 13.33 7.47 14.84
C SER A 44 12.32 6.74 15.72
N ALA A 45 12.80 6.18 16.83
CA ALA A 45 11.98 5.70 17.94
C ALA A 45 12.52 6.37 19.21
N LEU A 46 11.69 7.07 19.98
CA LEU A 46 12.02 7.46 21.35
C LEU A 46 11.65 6.32 22.28
N PRO A 47 12.47 5.97 23.29
CA PRO A 47 13.59 6.77 23.82
C PRO A 47 14.95 6.55 23.13
N GLY A 48 15.02 6.05 21.89
CA GLY A 48 16.28 5.86 21.15
C GLY A 48 17.10 4.67 21.64
N THR A 49 16.52 3.86 22.53
CA THR A 49 17.14 2.65 23.07
C THR A 49 16.46 1.40 22.53
N ASN A 50 17.19 0.29 22.47
CA ASN A 50 16.65 -1.02 22.09
C ASN A 50 15.83 -1.69 23.21
N THR A 51 15.53 -0.95 24.27
CA THR A 51 14.85 -1.41 25.47
C THR A 51 13.63 -0.54 25.72
N VAL A 52 12.48 -1.18 25.82
CA VAL A 52 11.22 -0.50 26.14
C VAL A 52 10.64 -1.11 27.41
N THR A 53 10.21 -0.25 28.32
CA THR A 53 9.58 -0.70 29.56
C THR A 53 8.14 -1.10 29.28
N GLN A 54 7.73 -2.27 29.76
CA GLN A 54 6.35 -2.74 29.65
C GLN A 54 5.38 -1.67 30.20
N GLY A 55 4.25 -1.47 29.52
CA GLY A 55 3.23 -0.49 29.90
C GLY A 55 3.64 0.96 29.69
N THR A 56 4.88 1.23 29.28
CA THR A 56 5.34 2.58 28.96
C THR A 56 5.19 2.85 27.47
N ALA A 57 4.34 3.81 27.12
CA ALA A 57 4.17 4.23 25.74
C ALA A 57 5.46 4.85 25.21
N PHE A 58 5.77 4.58 23.95
CA PHE A 58 6.89 5.17 23.26
C PHE A 58 6.49 5.59 21.85
N ILE A 59 7.19 6.57 21.30
CA ILE A 59 6.79 7.26 20.06
C ILE A 59 7.80 6.95 18.97
N MET A 60 7.29 6.59 17.80
CA MET A 60 8.04 6.42 16.57
C MET A 60 7.66 7.49 15.57
N LEU A 61 8.65 7.97 14.81
CA LEU A 61 8.42 8.86 13.68
C LEU A 61 8.52 8.03 12.40
N ALA A 62 7.40 7.87 11.71
CA ALA A 62 7.34 7.23 10.39
C ALA A 62 7.27 8.30 9.29
N SER A 63 7.93 8.05 8.17
CA SER A 63 7.86 8.87 6.97
C SER A 63 7.39 8.00 5.80
N PRO A 64 6.06 7.87 5.62
CA PRO A 64 5.49 7.25 4.45
C PRO A 64 5.52 8.22 3.27
N SER A 65 5.73 7.69 2.07
CA SER A 65 5.74 8.46 0.82
C SER A 65 5.22 7.62 -0.33
N ASP A 66 4.65 8.28 -1.32
CA ASP A 66 4.25 7.67 -2.57
C ASP A 66 4.70 8.64 -3.68
N ALA A 67 5.48 8.13 -4.65
CA ALA A 67 6.15 8.96 -5.64
C ALA A 67 5.21 9.41 -6.77
N ASP A 68 4.12 8.67 -7.00
CA ASP A 68 3.11 8.97 -8.00
C ASP A 68 1.67 8.97 -7.47
N GLY A 69 1.49 8.67 -6.19
CA GLY A 69 0.20 8.67 -5.51
C GLY A 69 0.18 9.39 -4.16
N ILE A 70 -0.79 9.02 -3.34
CA ILE A 70 -0.95 9.49 -1.97
C ILE A 70 -1.06 8.26 -1.07
N VAL A 71 -0.34 8.26 0.03
CA VAL A 71 -0.47 7.23 1.06
C VAL A 71 -1.83 7.39 1.74
N THR A 72 -2.69 6.39 1.64
CA THR A 72 -4.06 6.43 2.21
C THR A 72 -4.14 5.82 3.61
N SER A 73 -3.17 4.99 4.00
CA SER A 73 -3.15 4.33 5.32
C SER A 73 -1.75 3.98 5.78
N LEU A 74 -1.51 4.08 7.10
CA LEU A 74 -0.33 3.58 7.79
C LEU A 74 -0.77 2.71 8.99
N GLN A 75 -0.28 1.47 9.07
CA GLN A 75 -0.58 0.55 10.16
C GLN A 75 0.72 0.07 10.81
N LEU A 76 0.79 0.16 12.13
CA LEU A 76 1.86 -0.46 12.90
C LEU A 76 1.59 -1.95 13.08
N PHE A 77 2.61 -2.79 12.85
CA PHE A 77 2.58 -4.21 13.18
C PHE A 77 3.70 -4.53 14.19
N VAL A 78 3.36 -5.30 15.22
CA VAL A 78 4.31 -5.82 16.21
C VAL A 78 4.18 -7.33 16.23
N ASN A 79 5.30 -8.03 16.02
CA ASN A 79 5.34 -9.50 15.91
C ASN A 79 4.31 -10.08 14.91
N GLY A 80 4.13 -9.38 13.77
CA GLY A 80 3.19 -9.78 12.72
C GLY A 80 1.71 -9.46 13.00
N SER A 81 1.38 -8.89 14.16
CA SER A 81 0.01 -8.49 14.51
C SER A 81 -0.16 -6.98 14.46
N ALA A 82 -1.31 -6.51 13.96
CA ALA A 82 -1.63 -5.09 13.94
C ALA A 82 -1.71 -4.55 15.37
N SER A 83 -0.99 -3.45 15.63
CA SER A 83 -1.02 -2.75 16.90
C SER A 83 -1.78 -1.44 16.76
N GLY A 84 -2.96 -1.36 17.36
CA GLY A 84 -3.83 -0.19 17.29
C GLY A 84 -4.50 -0.03 15.92
N ALA A 85 -5.27 1.05 15.77
CA ALA A 85 -5.94 1.39 14.53
C ALA A 85 -4.96 1.96 13.50
N ALA A 86 -5.27 1.76 12.21
CA ALA A 86 -4.54 2.37 11.13
C ALA A 86 -4.76 3.90 11.12
N ILE A 87 -3.73 4.64 10.75
CA ILE A 87 -3.77 6.09 10.55
C ILE A 87 -4.18 6.35 9.11
N ALA A 88 -5.31 7.02 8.91
CA ALA A 88 -5.80 7.38 7.58
C ALA A 88 -5.07 8.62 7.04
N ASN A 89 -4.74 8.60 5.75
CA ASN A 89 -4.07 9.69 5.02
C ASN A 89 -2.86 10.29 5.78
N PRO A 90 -1.89 9.47 6.19
CA PRO A 90 -0.74 9.92 6.98
C PRO A 90 0.11 10.94 6.21
N GLY A 91 0.62 11.93 6.94
CA GLY A 91 1.57 12.90 6.38
C GLY A 91 3.00 12.35 6.27
N PRO A 92 3.93 13.10 5.64
CA PRO A 92 5.34 12.72 5.44
C PRO A 92 6.13 12.51 6.74
N GLN A 93 5.59 12.92 7.89
CA GLN A 93 6.14 12.74 9.22
C GLN A 93 4.99 12.45 10.19
N THR A 94 4.69 11.16 10.34
CA THR A 94 3.57 10.68 11.14
C THR A 94 4.09 10.06 12.43
N LEU A 95 3.60 10.56 13.57
CA LEU A 95 3.90 9.99 14.88
C LEU A 95 3.03 8.74 15.11
N VAL A 96 3.68 7.65 15.50
CA VAL A 96 3.06 6.37 15.81
C VAL A 96 3.42 6.00 17.24
N THR A 97 2.41 5.75 18.07
CA THR A 97 2.62 5.39 19.47
C THR A 97 2.44 3.88 19.66
N TYR A 98 3.34 3.25 20.43
CA TYR A 98 3.19 1.87 20.85
C TYR A 98 3.40 1.73 22.36
N THR A 99 2.51 0.98 23.01
CA THR A 99 2.63 0.60 24.42
C THR A 99 2.82 -0.91 24.51
N PRO A 100 4.02 -1.39 24.84
CA PRO A 100 4.29 -2.81 24.94
C PRO A 100 3.46 -3.46 26.05
N THR A 101 2.68 -4.48 25.70
CA THR A 101 1.93 -5.30 26.66
C THR A 101 2.76 -6.48 27.19
N THR A 102 3.87 -6.80 26.50
CA THR A 102 4.82 -7.85 26.88
C THR A 102 6.22 -7.26 26.92
N ALA A 103 7.05 -7.63 27.91
CA ALA A 103 8.45 -7.22 27.95
C ALA A 103 9.23 -7.82 26.75
N GLY A 104 10.09 -7.03 26.11
CA GLY A 104 10.89 -7.49 24.97
C GLY A 104 12.02 -6.53 24.58
N ARG A 105 13.06 -7.07 23.91
CA ARG A 105 14.12 -6.29 23.22
C ARG A 105 13.75 -6.12 21.75
N PHE A 106 13.91 -4.92 21.20
CA PHE A 106 13.80 -4.69 19.76
C PHE A 106 15.21 -4.75 19.17
N ASN A 107 15.52 -5.76 18.35
CA ASN A 107 16.79 -5.80 17.61
C ASN A 107 16.58 -5.13 16.24
N HIS A 108 17.14 -3.93 16.06
CA HIS A 108 17.20 -3.30 14.74
C HIS A 108 18.34 -3.96 13.94
N GLY A 109 18.04 -5.11 13.32
CA GLY A 109 19.01 -5.86 12.52
C GLY A 109 19.31 -5.18 11.18
N GLY A 110 20.34 -4.33 11.14
CA GLY A 110 21.07 -4.04 9.90
C GLY A 110 22.02 -5.20 9.61
N ARG A 111 21.85 -5.82 8.43
CA ARG A 111 22.79 -6.83 7.92
C ARG A 111 24.16 -6.20 7.67
N GLY A 112 25.20 -6.83 8.21
CA GLY A 112 26.61 -6.74 7.82
C GLY A 112 27.20 -8.13 7.95
#